data_AF-A0A539EK61-F1
#
_entry.id   AF-A0A539EK61-F1
#
_cell.length_a   1.000
_cell.length_b   1.000
_cell.length_c   1.000
_cell.angle_alpha   90.00
_cell.angle_beta   90.00
_cell.angle_gamma   90.00
#
_symmetry.space_group_name_H-M   'P 1'
#
loop_
_entity.id
_entity.type
_entity.pdbx_description
1 polymer ?
#
loop_
_entity_poly.entity_id
_entity_poly.type
_entity_poly.pdbx_seq_one_letter_code
_entity_poly.pdbx_strand_id
1 'polypeptide(L)' 'MARVEGLHCAACGRDRAPKATDYVCLSCGGNLEAVYDLAAAKRRLTRKSLAA' A
#
# COMPACT_ATOMS: atom_id res chain seq x y z
N MET A 1 -12.18 -5.37 1.30
CA MET A 1 -10.87 -5.39 0.62
C MET A 1 -10.22 -4.03 0.86
N ALA A 2 -9.04 -4.01 1.49
CA ALA A 2 -8.27 -2.77 1.63
C ALA A 2 -7.83 -2.31 0.24
N ARG A 3 -8.11 -1.05 -0.11
CA ARG A 3 -7.77 -0.48 -1.40
C ARG A 3 -6.32 -0.02 -1.35
N VAL A 4 -5.50 -0.49 -2.29
CA VAL A 4 -4.15 0.07 -2.51
C VAL A 4 -4.34 1.45 -3.12
N GLU A 5 -3.86 2.48 -2.43
CA GLU A 5 -3.93 3.87 -2.88
C GLU A 5 -2.75 4.22 -3.78
N GLY A 6 -1.60 3.59 -3.56
CA GLY A 6 -0.38 3.80 -4.32
C GLY A 6 0.76 2.90 -3.90
N LEU A 7 1.91 3.13 -4.51
CA LEU A 7 3.17 2.46 -4.21
C LEU A 7 4.16 3.50 -3.70
N HIS A 8 4.78 3.27 -2.55
CA HIS A 8 5.77 4.17 -1.96
C HIS A 8 7.17 3.53 -1.98
N CYS A 9 8.20 4.25 -2.42
CA CYS A 9 9.56 3.71 -2.40
C CYS A 9 10.22 3.94 -1.03
N ALA A 10 10.47 2.88 -0.26
CA ALA A 10 11.15 2.96 1.03
C ALA A 10 12.59 3.51 0.95
N ALA A 11 13.23 3.44 -0.22
CA ALA A 11 14.60 3.91 -0.42
C ALA A 11 14.70 5.40 -0.77
N CYS A 12 13.77 5.94 -1.58
CA CYS A 12 13.86 7.32 -2.08
C CYS A 12 12.64 8.19 -1.78
N GLY A 13 11.63 7.66 -1.11
CA GLY A 13 10.45 8.38 -0.65
C GLY A 13 9.46 8.78 -1.75
N ARG A 14 9.66 8.33 -3.00
CA ARG A 14 8.76 8.70 -4.11
C ARG A 14 7.54 7.80 -4.16
N ASP A 15 6.40 8.43 -4.39
CA ASP A 15 5.15 7.73 -4.66
C ASP A 15 5.00 7.43 -6.16
N ARG A 16 4.40 6.28 -6.45
CA ARG A 16 4.04 5.84 -7.79
C ARG A 16 2.61 5.34 -7.82
N ALA A 17 1.98 5.52 -8.98
CA ALA A 17 0.68 4.95 -9.23
C ALA A 17 0.75 3.41 -9.13
N PRO A 18 -0.30 2.74 -8.63
CA PRO A 18 -0.42 1.29 -8.65
C PRO A 18 -0.76 0.86 -10.09
N LYS A 19 0.18 1.03 -11.01
CA LYS A 19 0.15 0.37 -12.31
C LYS A 19 0.78 -1.02 -12.15
N ALA A 20 0.65 -1.87 -13.16
CA ALA A 20 1.34 -3.17 -13.26
C ALA A 20 2.86 -2.99 -13.43
N THR A 21 3.46 -2.19 -12.55
CA THR A 21 4.89 -2.05 -12.41
C THR A 21 5.30 -3.13 -11.43
N ASP A 22 6.36 -3.87 -11.76
CA ASP A 22 7.08 -4.65 -10.77
C ASP A 22 7.32 -3.75 -9.55
N TYR A 23 7.33 -4.30 -8.34
CA TYR A 23 7.53 -3.57 -7.08
C TYR A 23 8.93 -2.91 -6.98
N VAL A 24 9.49 -2.46 -8.09
CA VAL A 24 10.80 -1.85 -8.29
C VAL A 24 10.60 -0.41 -8.72
N CYS A 25 11.23 0.50 -7.99
CA CYS A 25 11.15 1.93 -8.25
C CYS A 25 11.98 2.31 -9.49
N LEU A 26 11.32 2.80 -10.53
CA LEU A 26 11.98 3.25 -11.78
C LEU A 26 12.98 4.41 -11.63
N SER A 27 13.07 5.07 -10.46
CA SER A 27 14.03 6.17 -10.24
C SER A 27 15.30 5.74 -9.52
N CYS A 28 15.26 4.71 -8.69
CA CYS A 28 16.41 4.32 -7.87
C CYS A 28 16.66 2.80 -7.80
N GLY A 29 15.80 1.99 -8.43
CA GLY A 29 15.86 0.52 -8.35
C GLY A 29 15.43 -0.07 -6.99
N GLY A 30 15.09 0.77 -6.00
CA GLY A 30 14.66 0.31 -4.68
C GLY A 30 13.26 -0.30 -4.67
N ASN A 31 12.93 -1.03 -3.61
CA ASN A 31 11.62 -1.67 -3.49
C ASN A 31 10.49 -0.65 -3.30
N LEU A 32 9.35 -0.90 -3.93
CA LEU A 32 8.10 -0.18 -3.75
C LEU A 32 7.22 -0.97 -2.79
N GLU A 33 6.60 -0.27 -1.85
CA GLU A 33 5.69 -0.83 -0.85
C GLU A 33 4.26 -0.37 -1.14
N ALA A 34 3.29 -1.26 -0.98
CA ALA A 34 1.89 -0.91 -1.17
C ALA A 34 1.37 -0.04 -0.02
N VAL A 35 0.86 1.13 -0.36
CA VAL A 35 0.17 2.03 0.58
C VAL A 35 -1.31 1.70 0.56
N TYR A 36 -1.85 1.35 1.72
CA TYR A 36 -3.25 0.97 1.90
C TYR A 36 -4.03 2.06 2.63
N ASP A 37 -5.32 2.22 2.31
CA ASP A 37 -6.25 3.05 3.10
C ASP A 37 -6.55 2.39 4.46
N LEU A 38 -5.68 2.67 5.43
CA LEU A 38 -5.81 2.17 6.80
C LEU A 38 -7.00 2.80 7.53
N ALA A 39 -7.45 4.00 7.15
CA ALA A 39 -8.62 4.62 7.74
C ALA A 39 -9.90 3.86 7.36
N ALA A 40 -10.04 3.44 6.11
CA ALA A 40 -11.10 2.55 5.66
C ALA A 40 -11.00 1.16 6.30
N ALA A 41 -9.79 0.61 6.42
CA ALA A 41 -9.60 -0.68 7.09
C ALA A 41 -10.07 -0.60 8.55
N LYS A 42 -9.67 0.44 9.29
CA LYS A 42 -10.04 0.66 10.70
C LYS A 42 -11.55 0.76 10.92
N ARG A 43 -12.29 1.39 9.99
CA ARG A 43 -13.77 1.47 10.08
C ARG A 43 -14.45 0.09 9.98
N ARG A 44 -13.79 -0.90 9.37
CA ARG A 44 -14.34 -2.24 9.12
C ARG A 44 -13.83 -3.28 10.11
N LEU A 45 -12.61 -3.09 10.61
CA LEU A 45 -11.96 -3.99 11.57
C LEU A 45 -12.49 -3.73 12.98
N THR A 46 -13.40 -4.59 13.43
CA THR A 46 -13.95 -4.61 14.80
C THR A 46 -13.60 -5.93 15.49
N ARG A 47 -13.65 -5.98 16.82
CA ARG A 47 -13.48 -7.26 17.55
C ARG A 47 -14.44 -8.33 17.06
N LYS A 48 -15.69 -7.96 16.78
CA LYS A 48 -16.73 -8.86 16.26
C LYS A 48 -16.40 -9.39 14.87
N SER A 49 -15.84 -8.56 13.98
CA SER A 49 -15.45 -9.01 12.64
C SER A 49 -14.19 -9.87 12.60
N LEU A 50 -13.38 -9.85 13.67
CA LEU A 50 -12.13 -10.61 13.79
C LEU A 50 -12.27 -11.91 14.60
N ALA A 51 -13.41 -12.12 15.27
CA ALA A 51 -13.67 -13.28 16.11
C ALA A 51 -14.23 -14.49 15.32
N ALA A 52 -14.14 -14.47 13.98
CA ALA A 52 -14.62 -15.51 13.07
C ALA A 52 -13.46 -16.29 12.46
#